data_AF-A0A9D8ZS14-F1
#
_entry.id   AF-A0A9D8ZS14-F1
#
_cell.length_a   1.000
_cell.length_b   1.000
_cell.length_c   1.000
_cell.angle_alpha   90.00
_cell.angle_beta   90.00
_cell.angle_gamma   90.00
#
_symmetry.space_group_name_H-M   'P 1'
#
loop_
_entity.id
_entity.type
_entity.pdbx_description
1 polymer ?
#
loop_
_entity_poly.entity_id
_entity_poly.type
_entity_poly.pdbx_seq_one_letter_code
_entity_poly.pdbx_strand_id
1 'polypeptide(L)'
;MKNYTFKQREIELVKNILRDPPKKIWYDLVWYVFDYGNYHIKLVCLDVPADSQNKSDEAIIASINKIEDKFDPSEATELVCELEKIQSIHIVRTFLYFTTNRNYTWIEKFCKQSLHKIKSLFNDGEDLVGDLLSKTSGGYFEIVCKPNSKEAKSINPKHANLLDVGLLIKINDKYLRAYLRNNGYGFHIWDGKFFFSEKELTQDYDLYEFIEVEEI
;
A
#
# COMPACT_ATOMS: atom_id res chain seq x y z
N MET A 1 -5.57 -10.35 16.76
CA MET A 1 -5.52 -9.94 15.36
C MET A 1 -6.36 -8.70 15.22
N LYS A 2 -5.72 -7.57 15.03
CA LYS A 2 -6.41 -6.34 14.67
C LYS A 2 -6.86 -6.41 13.22
N ASN A 3 -8.00 -5.79 12.96
CA ASN A 3 -8.62 -5.76 11.65
C ASN A 3 -8.85 -4.29 11.26
N TYR A 4 -8.06 -3.82 10.30
CA TYR A 4 -8.09 -2.47 9.77
C TYR A 4 -8.53 -2.52 8.29
N THR A 5 -9.75 -3.01 8.08
CA THR A 5 -10.37 -3.02 6.76
C THR A 5 -11.24 -1.79 6.56
N PHE A 6 -11.43 -1.39 5.31
CA PHE A 6 -12.31 -0.29 4.93
C PHE A 6 -13.71 -0.49 5.50
N LYS A 7 -14.21 0.57 6.13
CA LYS A 7 -15.57 0.61 6.65
C LYS A 7 -16.55 0.75 5.48
N GLN A 8 -17.82 0.43 5.73
CA GLN A 8 -18.87 0.56 4.70
C GLN A 8 -18.87 1.95 4.04
N ARG A 9 -18.71 3.03 4.83
CA ARG A 9 -18.62 4.40 4.29
C ARG A 9 -17.46 4.57 3.30
N GLU A 10 -16.30 3.98 3.59
CA GLU A 10 -15.13 4.05 2.72
C GLU A 10 -15.37 3.24 1.43
N ILE A 11 -15.99 2.06 1.55
CA ILE A 11 -16.39 1.24 0.39
C ILE A 11 -17.38 2.00 -0.50
N GLU A 12 -18.35 2.71 0.06
CA GLU A 12 -19.27 3.55 -0.72
C GLU A 12 -18.54 4.70 -1.45
N LEU A 13 -17.46 5.24 -0.88
CA LEU A 13 -16.62 6.21 -1.58
C LEU A 13 -15.84 5.56 -2.74
N VAL A 14 -15.35 4.34 -2.57
CA VAL A 14 -14.71 3.59 -3.67
C VAL A 14 -15.68 3.32 -4.81
N LYS A 15 -16.91 2.89 -4.48
CA LYS A 15 -17.99 2.75 -5.46
C LYS A 15 -18.30 4.07 -6.17
N ASN A 16 -18.25 5.19 -5.45
CA ASN A 16 -18.43 6.50 -6.08
C ASN A 16 -17.31 6.81 -7.09
N ILE A 17 -16.06 6.48 -6.77
CA ILE A 17 -14.93 6.62 -7.70
C ILE A 17 -15.14 5.78 -8.96
N LEU A 18 -15.63 4.55 -8.81
CA LEU A 18 -15.91 3.66 -9.94
C LEU A 18 -17.06 4.18 -10.82
N ARG A 19 -18.19 4.56 -10.21
CA ARG A 19 -19.40 4.97 -10.91
C ARG A 19 -19.30 6.36 -11.55
N ASP A 20 -18.68 7.30 -10.84
CA ASP A 20 -18.48 8.69 -11.27
C ASP A 20 -16.96 8.96 -11.32
N PRO A 21 -16.33 8.79 -12.50
CA PRO A 21 -14.89 8.97 -12.62
C PRO A 21 -14.47 10.42 -12.28
N PRO A 22 -13.38 10.60 -11.51
CA PRO A 22 -12.89 11.92 -11.17
C PRO A 22 -12.37 12.65 -12.41
N LYS A 23 -12.38 13.99 -12.35
CA LYS A 23 -11.79 14.83 -13.40
C LYS A 23 -10.28 14.67 -13.46
N LYS A 24 -9.63 14.53 -12.31
CA LYS A 24 -8.18 14.35 -12.20
C LYS A 24 -7.84 13.40 -11.06
N ILE A 25 -6.73 12.67 -11.23
CA ILE A 25 -6.11 11.93 -10.13
C ILE A 25 -4.76 12.59 -9.85
N TRP A 26 -4.54 12.95 -8.59
CA TRP A 26 -3.31 13.54 -8.11
C TRP A 26 -2.61 12.59 -7.14
N TYR A 27 -1.29 12.70 -7.07
CA TYR A 27 -0.45 11.92 -6.20
C TYR A 27 0.48 12.80 -5.37
N ASP A 28 0.67 12.38 -4.14
CA ASP A 28 1.75 12.75 -3.25
C ASP A 28 2.20 11.47 -2.51
N LEU A 29 3.39 11.48 -1.91
CA LEU A 29 3.92 10.34 -1.18
C LEU A 29 2.93 9.77 -0.16
N VAL A 30 2.11 10.60 0.46
CA VAL A 30 1.22 10.17 1.56
C VAL A 30 -0.26 10.08 1.15
N TRP A 31 -0.62 10.39 -0.10
CA TRP A 31 -2.01 10.30 -0.56
C TRP A 31 -2.19 10.25 -2.08
N TYR A 32 -3.32 9.68 -2.49
CA TYR A 32 -3.94 9.93 -3.78
C TYR A 32 -5.20 10.79 -3.61
N VAL A 33 -5.42 11.72 -4.53
CA VAL A 33 -6.64 12.55 -4.56
C VAL A 33 -7.39 12.33 -5.87
N PHE A 34 -8.66 11.96 -5.76
CA PHE A 34 -9.63 11.86 -6.84
C PHE A 34 -10.44 13.17 -6.85
N ASP A 35 -10.13 14.06 -7.79
CA ASP A 35 -10.63 15.44 -7.84
C ASP A 35 -11.88 15.56 -8.75
N TYR A 36 -12.98 16.08 -8.21
CA TYR A 36 -14.25 16.31 -8.91
C TYR A 36 -14.50 17.80 -9.24
N GLY A 37 -13.56 18.67 -8.86
CA GLY A 37 -13.58 20.12 -9.07
C GLY A 37 -14.18 20.92 -7.91
N ASN A 38 -15.31 20.47 -7.34
CA ASN A 38 -15.95 21.15 -6.20
C ASN A 38 -15.76 20.42 -4.87
N TYR A 39 -15.38 19.14 -4.93
CA TYR A 39 -15.02 18.31 -3.79
C TYR A 39 -13.95 17.32 -4.27
N HIS A 40 -13.35 16.60 -3.33
CA HIS A 40 -12.45 15.50 -3.67
C HIS A 40 -12.56 14.32 -2.72
N ILE A 41 -12.17 13.14 -3.21
CA ILE A 41 -12.00 11.95 -2.38
C ILE A 41 -10.50 11.72 -2.21
N LYS A 42 -10.05 11.54 -0.97
CA LYS A 42 -8.65 11.39 -0.60
C LYS A 42 -8.41 10.00 -0.04
N LEU A 43 -7.54 9.24 -0.69
CA LEU A 43 -6.95 8.01 -0.18
C LEU A 43 -5.65 8.39 0.53
N VAL A 44 -5.57 8.18 1.84
CA VAL A 44 -4.45 8.63 2.68
C VAL A 44 -3.78 7.45 3.37
N CYS A 45 -2.47 7.53 3.51
CA CYS A 45 -1.66 6.61 4.30
C CYS A 45 -1.68 7.04 5.77
N LEU A 46 -1.93 6.10 6.69
CA LEU A 46 -1.97 6.33 8.13
C LEU A 46 -1.20 5.25 8.87
N ASP A 47 -0.54 5.62 9.96
CA ASP A 47 -0.03 4.68 10.97
C ASP A 47 -1.12 4.38 12.01
N VAL A 48 -1.20 3.12 12.42
CA VAL A 48 -2.08 2.66 13.50
C VAL A 48 -1.34 1.67 14.40
N PRO A 49 -1.71 1.53 15.68
CA PRO A 49 -1.07 0.56 16.56
C PRO A 49 -1.24 -0.88 16.03
N ALA A 50 -0.15 -1.64 15.91
CA ALA A 50 -0.19 -3.03 15.47
C ALA A 50 -0.49 -4.01 16.64
N ASP A 51 -0.95 -5.21 16.30
CA ASP A 51 -0.85 -6.39 17.15
C ASP A 51 0.51 -7.04 16.87
N SER A 52 1.44 -6.90 17.81
CA SER A 52 2.78 -7.49 17.74
C SER A 52 3.28 -7.85 19.14
N GLN A 53 4.54 -8.28 19.25
CA GLN A 53 5.23 -8.53 20.51
C GLN A 53 5.68 -7.23 21.21
N ASN A 54 5.76 -6.11 20.49
CA ASN A 54 6.17 -4.80 20.99
C ASN A 54 5.02 -3.77 20.85
N LYS A 55 4.60 -3.17 21.96
CA LYS A 55 3.46 -2.25 22.00
C LYS A 55 3.66 -0.97 21.19
N SER A 56 4.89 -0.65 20.82
CA SER A 56 5.25 0.51 20.00
C SER A 56 5.26 0.22 18.50
N ASP A 57 5.02 -1.02 18.07
CA ASP A 57 5.00 -1.32 16.65
C ASP A 57 3.71 -0.80 16.00
N GLU A 58 3.86 -0.33 14.76
CA GLU A 58 2.80 0.28 13.98
C GLU A 58 2.50 -0.57 12.74
N ALA A 59 1.25 -0.50 12.30
CA ALA A 59 0.81 -1.02 11.02
C ALA A 59 0.41 0.16 10.14
N ILE A 60 0.85 0.14 8.89
CA ILE A 60 0.51 1.19 7.93
C ILE A 60 -0.70 0.75 7.12
N ILE A 61 -1.73 1.59 7.10
CA ILE A 61 -3.00 1.33 6.44
C ILE A 61 -3.35 2.44 5.46
N ALA A 62 -4.33 2.17 4.61
CA ALA A 62 -5.00 3.20 3.85
C ALA A 62 -6.32 3.60 4.53
N SER A 63 -6.75 4.84 4.33
CA SER A 63 -8.11 5.29 4.64
C SER A 63 -8.64 6.20 3.54
N ILE A 64 -9.95 6.22 3.34
CA ILE A 64 -10.61 6.98 2.27
C ILE A 64 -11.59 7.97 2.87
N ASN A 65 -11.43 9.25 2.53
CA ASN A 65 -12.29 10.32 3.05
C ASN A 65 -12.76 11.24 1.93
N LYS A 66 -14.01 11.71 2.01
CA LYS A 66 -14.52 12.79 1.16
C LYS A 66 -14.27 14.13 1.85
N ILE A 67 -13.78 15.09 1.09
CA ILE A 67 -13.54 16.47 1.54
C ILE A 67 -14.39 17.38 0.65
N GLU A 68 -15.29 18.15 1.27
CA GLU A 68 -16.27 19.01 0.60
C GLU A 68 -15.69 20.36 0.17
N ASP A 69 -14.43 20.33 -0.28
CA ASP A 69 -13.70 21.50 -0.76
C ASP A 69 -12.99 21.18 -2.07
N LYS A 70 -12.76 22.21 -2.88
CA LYS A 70 -11.92 22.09 -4.06
C LYS A 70 -10.50 21.69 -3.67
N PHE A 71 -9.92 20.75 -4.42
CA PHE A 71 -8.53 20.41 -4.25
C PHE A 71 -7.62 21.48 -4.90
N ASP A 72 -6.58 21.89 -4.15
CA ASP A 72 -5.56 22.82 -4.62
C ASP A 72 -4.19 22.11 -4.57
N PRO A 73 -3.63 21.69 -5.72
CA PRO A 73 -2.37 20.95 -5.76
C PRO A 73 -1.20 21.84 -5.34
N SER A 74 -0.27 21.27 -4.57
CA SER A 74 0.99 21.92 -4.23
C SER A 74 2.06 21.65 -5.30
N GLU A 75 3.22 22.32 -5.21
CA GLU A 75 4.36 22.05 -6.09
C GLU A 75 4.90 20.61 -5.97
N ALA A 76 4.70 19.96 -4.82
CA ALA A 76 5.12 18.57 -4.60
C ALA A 76 4.11 17.53 -5.13
N THR A 77 2.96 17.99 -5.64
CA THR A 77 1.88 17.13 -6.08
C THR A 77 2.02 16.81 -7.58
N GLU A 78 1.97 15.53 -7.93
CA GLU A 78 2.09 15.08 -9.31
C GLU A 78 0.70 14.75 -9.88
N LEU A 79 0.45 15.18 -11.12
CA LEU A 79 -0.74 14.79 -11.87
C LEU A 79 -0.55 13.37 -12.42
N VAL A 80 -1.44 12.45 -12.03
CA VAL A 80 -1.41 11.05 -12.48
C VAL A 80 -2.10 10.90 -13.83
N CYS A 81 -3.34 11.39 -13.95
CA CYS A 81 -4.14 11.38 -15.17
C CYS A 81 -5.35 12.33 -15.10
N GLU A 82 -5.97 12.60 -16.25
CA GLU A 82 -7.16 13.45 -16.37
C GLU A 82 -8.30 12.75 -17.14
N LEU A 83 -9.53 12.86 -16.62
CA LEU A 83 -10.79 12.45 -17.26
C LEU A 83 -10.81 11.03 -17.81
N GLU A 84 -10.13 10.11 -17.15
CA GLU A 84 -10.02 8.74 -17.62
C GLU A 84 -11.16 7.85 -17.13
N LYS A 85 -11.58 6.92 -18.00
CA LYS A 85 -12.57 5.91 -17.64
C LYS A 85 -11.96 4.88 -16.69
N ILE A 86 -12.54 4.77 -15.50
CA ILE A 86 -12.22 3.68 -14.57
C ILE A 86 -13.04 2.44 -14.98
N GLN A 87 -12.33 1.34 -15.25
CA GLN A 87 -12.94 0.07 -15.70
C GLN A 87 -13.28 -0.85 -14.53
N SER A 88 -12.44 -0.86 -13.48
CA SER A 88 -12.68 -1.60 -12.24
C SER A 88 -11.81 -1.08 -11.11
N ILE A 89 -12.23 -1.33 -9.87
CA ILE A 89 -11.45 -1.03 -8.66
C ILE A 89 -11.43 -2.26 -7.77
N HIS A 90 -10.26 -2.59 -7.25
CA HIS A 90 -10.09 -3.61 -6.22
C HIS A 90 -9.56 -2.97 -4.95
N ILE A 91 -10.13 -3.35 -3.80
CA ILE A 91 -9.52 -3.11 -2.49
C ILE A 91 -8.35 -4.07 -2.35
N VAL A 92 -7.18 -3.53 -2.00
CA VAL A 92 -5.96 -4.31 -1.80
C VAL A 92 -5.84 -4.63 -0.32
N ARG A 93 -5.84 -5.92 0.01
CA ARG A 93 -5.76 -6.42 1.38
C ARG A 93 -4.51 -7.25 1.59
N THR A 94 -3.91 -7.09 2.76
CA THR A 94 -2.76 -7.90 3.18
C THR A 94 -2.84 -8.37 4.62
N PHE A 95 -1.99 -9.33 4.95
CA PHE A 95 -1.76 -9.83 6.30
C PHE A 95 -0.35 -9.47 6.75
N LEU A 96 -0.26 -8.71 7.84
CA LEU A 96 0.98 -8.27 8.45
C LEU A 96 1.22 -9.01 9.76
N TYR A 97 2.40 -9.59 9.94
CA TYR A 97 2.79 -10.18 11.22
C TYR A 97 4.24 -9.91 11.60
N PHE A 98 4.53 -10.08 12.89
CA PHE A 98 5.83 -9.78 13.49
C PHE A 98 6.49 -11.05 14.02
N THR A 99 7.77 -11.26 13.72
CA THR A 99 8.48 -12.51 14.08
C THR A 99 9.95 -12.29 14.39
N THR A 100 10.51 -13.02 15.37
CA THR A 100 11.97 -13.10 15.58
C THR A 100 12.64 -14.10 14.66
N ASN A 101 11.86 -15.03 14.09
CA ASN A 101 12.40 -16.04 13.20
C ASN A 101 12.68 -15.41 11.84
N ARG A 102 13.97 -15.21 11.58
CA ARG A 102 14.56 -14.73 10.33
C ARG A 102 14.47 -15.80 9.23
N ASN A 103 13.28 -16.37 9.02
CA ASN A 103 13.01 -17.13 7.83
C ASN A 103 12.83 -16.11 6.72
N TYR A 104 13.93 -15.83 5.99
CA TYR A 104 13.92 -14.89 4.88
C TYR A 104 12.69 -15.12 4.00
N THR A 105 11.72 -14.22 4.07
CA THR A 105 10.67 -14.20 3.07
C THR A 105 11.30 -13.84 1.73
N TRP A 106 10.67 -14.27 0.65
CA TRP A 106 11.16 -13.95 -0.68
C TRP A 106 11.24 -12.41 -0.90
N ILE A 107 10.42 -11.63 -0.19
CA ILE A 107 10.45 -10.16 -0.17
C ILE A 107 11.79 -9.63 0.39
N GLU A 108 12.32 -10.22 1.47
CA GLU A 108 13.66 -9.85 1.94
C GLU A 108 14.75 -10.22 0.93
N LYS A 109 14.57 -11.30 0.15
CA LYS A 109 15.47 -11.61 -0.98
C LYS A 109 15.37 -10.58 -2.10
N PHE A 110 14.18 -10.08 -2.40
CA PHE A 110 13.94 -9.03 -3.38
C PHE A 110 14.50 -7.68 -2.93
N CYS A 111 14.21 -7.25 -1.70
CA CYS A 111 14.81 -6.06 -1.09
C CYS A 111 16.33 -6.18 -1.06
N LYS A 112 16.90 -7.34 -0.74
CA LYS A 112 18.36 -7.57 -0.82
C LYS A 112 18.91 -7.50 -2.25
N GLN A 113 18.22 -8.01 -3.27
CA GLN A 113 18.66 -7.93 -4.67
C GLN A 113 18.62 -6.50 -5.20
N SER A 114 17.58 -5.74 -4.85
CA SER A 114 17.44 -4.32 -5.19
C SER A 114 18.44 -3.44 -4.43
N LEU A 115 18.68 -3.75 -3.14
CA LEU A 115 19.72 -3.10 -2.34
C LEU A 115 21.13 -3.45 -2.80
N HIS A 116 21.39 -4.67 -3.31
CA HIS A 116 22.68 -5.03 -3.89
C HIS A 116 23.01 -4.19 -5.13
N LYS A 117 22.01 -3.84 -5.95
CA LYS A 117 22.18 -2.90 -7.07
C LYS A 117 22.52 -1.49 -6.59
N ILE A 118 21.93 -1.03 -5.48
CA ILE A 118 22.27 0.26 -4.86
C ILE A 118 23.68 0.20 -4.24
N LYS A 119 24.06 -0.92 -3.62
CA LYS A 119 25.40 -1.17 -3.07
C LYS A 119 26.49 -1.17 -4.16
N SER A 120 26.17 -1.58 -5.39
CA SER A 120 27.11 -1.46 -6.51
C SER A 120 27.29 -0.03 -7.03
N LEU A 121 26.43 0.90 -6.61
CA LEU A 121 26.51 2.33 -6.98
C LEU A 121 27.21 3.17 -5.91
N PHE A 122 27.19 2.73 -4.65
CA PHE A 122 27.89 3.38 -3.54
C PHE A 122 28.95 2.43 -2.97
N ASN A 123 30.16 2.50 -3.53
CA ASN A 123 31.35 2.03 -2.82
C ASN A 123 31.63 3.04 -1.70
N ASP A 124 31.19 2.74 -0.49
CA ASP A 124 32.04 2.86 0.70
C ASP A 124 31.37 2.16 1.87
N GLY A 125 32.19 1.43 2.61
CA GLY A 125 31.79 0.55 3.68
C GLY A 125 31.36 1.31 4.91
N GLU A 126 30.12 1.13 5.31
CA GLU A 126 29.68 1.05 6.70
C GLU A 126 28.34 0.29 6.69
N ASP A 127 28.12 -0.57 7.68
CA ASP A 127 26.92 -1.42 7.79
C ASP A 127 25.70 -0.60 8.28
N LEU A 128 25.41 0.50 7.56
CA LEU A 128 24.29 1.41 7.77
C LEU A 128 22.95 0.67 7.78
N VAL A 129 22.85 -0.46 7.07
CA VAL A 129 21.67 -1.32 7.06
C VAL A 129 21.56 -2.11 8.37
N GLY A 130 22.64 -2.71 8.85
CA GLY A 130 22.67 -3.34 10.17
C GLY A 130 22.34 -2.35 11.29
N ASP A 131 22.86 -1.13 11.19
CA ASP A 131 22.69 -0.10 12.20
C ASP A 131 21.28 0.54 12.17
N LEU A 132 20.69 0.78 10.98
CA LEU A 132 19.27 1.18 10.86
C LEU A 132 18.33 0.08 11.35
N LEU A 133 18.53 -1.18 10.93
CA LEU A 133 17.67 -2.31 11.30
C LEU A 133 17.71 -2.60 12.81
N SER A 134 18.85 -2.35 13.46
CA SER A 134 19.00 -2.50 14.91
C SER A 134 18.30 -1.39 15.72
N LYS A 135 18.05 -0.24 15.09
CA LYS A 135 17.48 0.96 15.73
C LYS A 135 15.98 1.14 15.46
N THR A 136 15.42 0.51 14.43
CA THR A 136 14.02 0.72 14.01
C THR A 136 13.09 -0.46 14.29
N SER A 137 13.59 -1.64 14.65
CA SER A 137 12.75 -2.79 14.98
C SER A 137 13.06 -3.27 16.39
N GLY A 138 12.04 -3.59 17.18
CA GLY A 138 12.18 -4.20 18.51
C GLY A 138 12.76 -5.62 18.50
N GLY A 139 13.67 -5.95 17.57
CA GLY A 139 14.21 -7.28 17.33
C GLY A 139 13.29 -8.21 16.52
N TYR A 140 12.19 -7.69 15.96
CA TYR A 140 11.21 -8.45 15.19
C TYR A 140 11.19 -8.00 13.72
N PHE A 141 11.09 -8.96 12.80
CA PHE A 141 10.88 -8.73 11.37
C PHE A 141 9.39 -8.54 11.09
N GLU A 142 9.09 -7.58 10.22
CA GLU A 142 7.76 -7.29 9.70
C GLU A 142 7.55 -8.05 8.39
N ILE A 143 6.55 -8.92 8.36
CA ILE A 143 6.27 -9.74 7.18
C ILE A 143 4.85 -9.46 6.68
N VAL A 144 4.78 -9.17 5.38
CA VAL A 144 3.56 -8.98 4.61
C VAL A 144 3.32 -10.22 3.75
N CYS A 145 2.12 -10.81 3.82
CA CYS A 145 1.74 -11.94 2.99
C CYS A 145 0.25 -11.95 2.68
N LYS A 146 -0.16 -12.80 1.72
CA LYS A 146 -1.56 -12.91 1.33
C LYS A 146 -2.41 -13.49 2.46
N PRO A 147 -3.55 -12.87 2.84
CA PRO A 147 -4.35 -13.27 4.01
C PRO A 147 -4.75 -14.74 4.09
N ASN A 148 -5.03 -15.37 2.95
CA ASN A 148 -5.50 -16.75 2.88
C ASN A 148 -4.39 -17.78 2.56
N SER A 149 -3.12 -17.34 2.54
CA SER A 149 -1.96 -18.19 2.26
C SER A 149 -1.70 -19.24 3.35
N LYS A 150 -0.92 -20.27 3.01
CA LYS A 150 -0.44 -21.26 3.99
C LYS A 150 0.40 -20.62 5.09
N GLU A 151 1.14 -19.56 4.75
CA GLU A 151 1.94 -18.78 5.68
C GLU A 151 1.05 -18.06 6.68
N ALA A 152 0.10 -17.24 6.22
CA ALA A 152 -0.82 -16.52 7.12
C ALA A 152 -1.56 -17.45 8.10
N LYS A 153 -1.97 -18.64 7.63
CA LYS A 153 -2.66 -19.65 8.45
C LYS A 153 -1.79 -20.31 9.54
N SER A 154 -0.46 -20.26 9.41
CA SER A 154 0.46 -20.84 10.40
C SER A 154 0.87 -19.84 11.49
N ILE A 155 0.54 -18.55 11.32
CA ILE A 155 0.91 -17.50 12.25
C ILE A 155 -0.06 -17.42 13.42
N ASN A 156 0.49 -17.14 14.61
CA ASN A 156 -0.32 -16.86 15.79
C ASN A 156 -1.09 -15.53 15.60
N PRO A 157 -2.42 -15.54 15.62
CA PRO A 157 -3.22 -14.34 15.37
C PRO A 157 -3.04 -13.24 16.42
N LYS A 158 -2.38 -13.50 17.56
CA LYS A 158 -2.08 -12.47 18.57
C LYS A 158 -1.01 -11.46 18.14
N HIS A 159 -0.20 -11.77 17.13
CA HIS A 159 0.88 -10.91 16.62
C HIS A 159 0.72 -10.67 15.11
N ALA A 160 -0.54 -10.58 14.68
CA ALA A 160 -0.90 -10.45 13.29
C ALA A 160 -2.02 -9.42 13.10
N ASN A 161 -2.10 -8.88 11.89
CA ASN A 161 -2.98 -7.78 11.52
C ASN A 161 -3.52 -8.04 10.11
N LEU A 162 -4.81 -7.77 9.91
CA LEU A 162 -5.44 -7.77 8.59
C LEU A 162 -5.68 -6.32 8.17
N LEU A 163 -5.14 -5.92 7.02
CA LEU A 163 -5.03 -4.52 6.62
C LEU A 163 -5.57 -4.30 5.21
N ASP A 164 -6.47 -3.33 5.02
CA ASP A 164 -6.72 -2.76 3.70
C ASP A 164 -5.68 -1.64 3.46
N VAL A 165 -4.88 -1.81 2.41
CA VAL A 165 -3.66 -1.01 2.17
C VAL A 165 -3.77 -0.10 0.95
N GLY A 166 -4.94 -0.05 0.31
CA GLY A 166 -5.26 0.89 -0.76
C GLY A 166 -6.09 0.26 -1.86
N LEU A 167 -5.95 0.80 -3.07
CA LEU A 167 -6.73 0.46 -4.25
C LEU A 167 -5.85 0.07 -5.44
N LEU A 168 -6.25 -1.00 -6.14
CA LEU A 168 -5.77 -1.29 -7.48
C LEU A 168 -6.86 -0.88 -8.48
N ILE A 169 -6.57 0.12 -9.31
CA ILE A 169 -7.58 0.77 -10.15
C ILE A 169 -7.22 0.49 -11.61
N LYS A 170 -8.15 -0.09 -12.37
CA LYS A 170 -7.96 -0.33 -13.81
C LYS A 170 -8.45 0.88 -14.61
N ILE A 171 -7.56 1.50 -15.37
CA ILE A 171 -7.79 2.68 -16.20
C ILE A 171 -7.17 2.41 -17.58
N ASN A 172 -7.98 2.47 -18.65
CA ASN A 172 -7.54 2.24 -20.04
C ASN A 172 -6.64 0.99 -20.20
N ASP A 173 -7.09 -0.15 -19.69
CA ASP A 173 -6.39 -1.44 -19.75
C ASP A 173 -5.03 -1.51 -19.04
N LYS A 174 -4.71 -0.48 -18.24
CA LYS A 174 -3.58 -0.45 -17.32
C LYS A 174 -4.07 -0.34 -15.88
N TYR A 175 -3.19 -0.63 -14.94
CA TYR A 175 -3.50 -0.58 -13.52
C TYR A 175 -2.71 0.53 -12.84
N LEU A 176 -3.41 1.42 -12.17
CA LEU A 176 -2.85 2.35 -11.21
C LEU A 176 -2.68 1.63 -9.87
N ARG A 177 -1.44 1.60 -9.36
CA ARG A 177 -1.11 1.06 -8.04
C ARG A 177 -1.26 2.15 -6.98
N ALA A 178 -2.46 2.32 -6.44
CA ALA A 178 -2.74 3.25 -5.35
C ALA A 178 -2.78 2.52 -4.00
N TYR A 179 -1.74 1.77 -3.65
CA TYR A 179 -1.69 0.98 -2.42
C TYR A 179 -0.26 0.80 -1.88
N LEU A 180 -0.15 0.48 -0.58
CA LEU A 180 1.12 0.29 0.12
C LEU A 180 1.73 -1.08 -0.23
N ARG A 181 3.03 -1.11 -0.54
CA ARG A 181 3.74 -2.34 -0.98
C ARG A 181 4.45 -3.09 0.16
N ASN A 182 4.48 -2.52 1.34
CA ASN A 182 5.05 -3.05 2.57
C ASN A 182 4.44 -2.30 3.76
N ASN A 183 4.92 -2.56 4.97
CA ASN A 183 4.57 -1.78 6.16
C ASN A 183 5.36 -0.45 6.26
N GLY A 184 5.85 0.07 5.14
CA GLY A 184 6.53 1.36 5.05
C GLY A 184 5.53 2.50 4.86
N TYR A 185 5.84 3.66 5.42
CA TYR A 185 4.97 4.82 5.36
C TYR A 185 5.00 5.48 3.96
N GLY A 186 3.84 5.52 3.30
CA GLY A 186 3.62 6.20 2.02
C GLY A 186 3.40 5.27 0.81
N PHE A 187 2.76 5.84 -0.22
CA PHE A 187 2.47 5.21 -1.51
C PHE A 187 3.67 5.29 -2.46
N HIS A 188 4.78 4.67 -2.09
CA HIS A 188 6.04 4.79 -2.83
C HIS A 188 5.97 4.39 -4.33
N ILE A 189 6.43 5.29 -5.20
CA ILE A 189 6.62 5.04 -6.65
C ILE A 189 8.06 4.62 -6.93
N TRP A 190 8.38 3.36 -6.68
CA TRP A 190 9.74 2.82 -6.85
C TRP A 190 10.26 2.84 -8.29
N ASP A 191 9.36 2.67 -9.26
CA ASP A 191 9.70 2.49 -10.68
C ASP A 191 9.54 3.79 -11.50
N GLY A 192 9.31 4.93 -10.82
CA GLY A 192 9.05 6.22 -11.47
C GLY A 192 7.81 6.26 -12.38
N LYS A 193 6.88 5.31 -12.21
CA LYS A 193 5.66 5.22 -13.03
C LYS A 193 4.44 4.83 -12.21
N PHE A 194 3.28 5.36 -12.62
CA PHE A 194 1.98 5.12 -12.00
C PHE A 194 1.25 3.89 -12.52
N PHE A 195 1.38 3.62 -13.83
CA PHE A 195 0.56 2.63 -14.53
C PHE A 195 1.35 1.37 -14.90
N PHE A 196 0.71 0.22 -14.68
CA PHE A 196 1.29 -1.11 -14.81
C PHE A 196 0.40 -2.00 -15.69
N SER A 197 1.01 -2.87 -16.47
CA SER A 197 0.30 -3.98 -17.11
C SER A 197 0.04 -5.11 -16.11
N GLU A 198 -0.92 -5.98 -16.41
CA GLU A 198 -1.22 -7.16 -15.58
C GLU A 198 0.00 -8.04 -15.34
N LYS A 199 0.85 -8.23 -16.36
CA LYS A 199 2.09 -9.01 -16.26
C LYS A 199 3.06 -8.44 -15.23
N GLU A 200 3.10 -7.11 -15.09
CA GLU A 200 3.97 -6.44 -14.13
C GLU A 200 3.45 -6.54 -12.70
N LEU A 201 2.17 -6.89 -12.51
CA LEU A 201 1.55 -7.10 -11.21
C LEU A 201 1.64 -8.56 -10.72
N THR A 202 2.25 -9.46 -11.49
CA THR A 202 2.29 -10.91 -11.17
C THR A 202 2.72 -11.17 -9.72
N GLN A 203 3.74 -10.45 -9.24
CA GLN A 203 4.25 -10.59 -7.87
C GLN A 203 3.28 -10.06 -6.82
N ASP A 204 2.49 -9.04 -7.14
CA ASP A 204 1.53 -8.44 -6.21
C ASP A 204 0.39 -9.45 -5.93
N TYR A 205 0.02 -10.29 -6.89
CA TYR A 205 -0.96 -11.38 -6.70
C TYR A 205 -0.55 -12.46 -5.69
N ASP A 206 0.75 -12.60 -5.41
CA ASP A 206 1.27 -13.53 -4.40
C ASP A 206 1.22 -12.95 -2.98
N LEU A 207 1.22 -11.62 -2.87
CA LEU A 207 1.32 -10.89 -1.60
C LEU A 207 0.00 -10.30 -1.12
N TYR A 208 -0.89 -9.99 -2.06
CA TYR A 208 -2.13 -9.29 -1.78
C TYR A 208 -3.35 -10.12 -2.17
N GLU A 209 -4.43 -9.86 -1.47
CA GLU A 209 -5.77 -10.20 -1.88
C GLU A 209 -6.39 -8.97 -2.55
N PHE A 210 -6.94 -9.16 -3.75
CA PHE A 210 -7.62 -8.11 -4.52
C PHE A 210 -9.12 -8.39 -4.47
N ILE A 211 -9.85 -7.53 -3.77
CA ILE A 211 -11.29 -7.67 -3.56
C ILE A 211 -11.98 -6.73 -4.53
N GLU A 212 -12.60 -7.26 -5.58
CA GLU A 212 -13.31 -6.46 -6.57
C GLU A 212 -14.48 -5.70 -5.93
N VAL A 213 -14.61 -4.42 -6.27
CA VAL A 213 -15.73 -3.59 -5.85
C VAL A 213 -16.77 -3.59 -6.96
N GLU A 214 -17.94 -4.17 -6.67
CA GLU A 214 -19.04 -4.28 -7.62
C GLU A 214 -19.88 -2.99 -7.68
N GLU A 215 -20.36 -2.64 -8.88
CA GLU A 215 -21.43 -1.66 -9.06
C GLU A 215 -22.76 -2.30 -8.64
N ILE A 216 -23.54 -1.58 -7.81
CA ILE A 216 -24.93 -1.99 -7.45
C ILE A 216 -25.88 -1.45 -8.52
#